data_AF-A0A3N5NQH8-F1
#
_entry.id   AF-A0A3N5NQH8-F1
#
_cell.length_a   1.000
_cell.length_b   1.000
_cell.length_c   1.000
_cell.angle_alpha   90.00
_cell.angle_beta   90.00
_cell.angle_gamma   90.00
#
_symmetry.space_group_name_H-M   'P 1'
#
loop_
_entity.id
_entity.type
_entity.pdbx_description
1 polymer ?
#
loop_
_entity_poly.entity_id
_entity_poly.type
_entity_poly.pdbx_seq_one_letter_code
_entity_poly.pdbx_strand_id
1 'polypeptide(L)'
;MPMRLLSVVVLLTAFAGVAHADARADARAQVEFGISVAQRGLWKEAIYRWERATQIDPTYAAGFNNLAVAYEHEGMLDKAAEAYERALKLEPDNALVRQNFELFKEIHDRTNQSQTP
;
A
#
# COMPACT_ATOMS: atom_id res chain seq x y z
N MET A 1 53.80 -15.51 -11.95
CA MET A 1 52.68 -16.48 -11.95
C MET A 1 51.38 -15.73 -11.71
N PRO A 2 50.33 -15.89 -12.52
CA PRO A 2 49.06 -15.20 -12.33
C PRO A 2 48.14 -16.04 -11.44
N MET A 3 47.50 -15.44 -10.43
CA MET A 3 46.39 -16.10 -9.73
C MET A 3 45.22 -15.12 -9.61
N ARG A 4 44.20 -15.37 -10.44
CA ARG A 4 42.86 -14.82 -10.33
C ARG A 4 42.21 -15.42 -9.09
N LEU A 5 41.71 -14.61 -8.16
CA LEU A 5 40.69 -15.08 -7.22
C LEU A 5 39.31 -14.69 -7.75
N LEU A 6 38.63 -15.71 -8.25
CA LEU A 6 37.21 -15.73 -8.54
C LEU A 6 36.44 -15.84 -7.20
N SER A 7 35.36 -15.07 -7.09
CA SER A 7 34.11 -15.47 -6.43
C SER A 7 34.12 -15.79 -4.92
N VAL A 8 33.86 -14.79 -4.09
CA VAL A 8 33.00 -14.87 -2.89
C VAL A 8 32.49 -13.44 -2.70
N VAL A 9 31.22 -13.05 -2.87
CA VAL A 9 30.05 -13.37 -2.05
C VAL A 9 28.80 -12.97 -2.86
N VAL A 10 28.09 -13.95 -3.43
CA VAL A 10 26.66 -13.80 -3.76
C VAL A 10 25.91 -14.67 -2.79
N LEU A 11 25.74 -14.19 -1.55
CA LEU A 11 24.98 -14.88 -0.49
C LEU A 11 24.29 -13.87 0.44
N LEU A 12 23.80 -12.75 -0.11
CA LEU A 12 22.94 -11.81 0.62
C LEU A 12 21.49 -11.77 0.12
N THR A 13 21.14 -12.55 -0.92
CA THR A 13 19.77 -12.54 -1.45
C THR A 13 18.86 -13.57 -0.78
N ALA A 14 19.41 -14.69 -0.27
CA ALA A 14 18.60 -15.78 0.27
C ALA A 14 17.98 -15.46 1.65
N PHE A 15 18.67 -14.72 2.52
CA PHE A 15 18.14 -14.35 3.85
C PHE A 15 17.11 -13.21 3.78
N ALA A 16 17.28 -12.25 2.87
CA ALA A 16 16.32 -11.19 2.65
C ALA A 16 14.99 -11.71 2.09
N GLY A 17 15.02 -12.76 1.24
CA GLY A 17 13.82 -13.34 0.62
C GLY A 17 12.85 -14.01 1.60
N VAL A 18 13.36 -14.74 2.60
CA VAL A 18 12.52 -15.43 3.60
C VAL A 18 11.92 -14.44 4.60
N ALA A 19 12.74 -13.52 5.13
CA ALA A 19 12.27 -12.48 6.05
C ALA A 19 11.21 -11.58 5.41
N HIS A 20 11.30 -11.34 4.10
CA HIS A 20 10.31 -10.56 3.36
C HIS A 20 9.00 -11.32 3.12
N ALA A 21 9.05 -12.65 2.91
CA ALA A 21 7.84 -13.47 2.76
C ALA A 21 7.03 -13.53 4.06
N ASP A 22 7.71 -13.69 5.21
CA ASP A 22 7.07 -13.69 6.52
C ASP A 22 6.47 -12.31 6.84
N ALA A 23 7.21 -11.22 6.58
CA ALA A 23 6.70 -9.86 6.74
C ALA A 23 5.47 -9.59 5.85
N ARG A 24 5.48 -10.05 4.59
CA ARG A 24 4.34 -9.88 3.70
C ARG A 24 3.11 -10.68 4.16
N ALA A 25 3.30 -11.86 4.75
CA ALA A 25 2.22 -12.63 5.33
C ALA A 25 1.58 -11.89 6.53
N ASP A 26 2.40 -11.33 7.42
CA ASP A 26 1.93 -10.55 8.56
C ASP A 26 1.23 -9.25 8.13
N ALA A 27 1.77 -8.56 7.12
CA ALA A 27 1.14 -7.38 6.54
C ALA A 27 -0.22 -7.70 5.91
N ARG A 28 -0.30 -8.83 5.18
CA ARG A 28 -1.56 -9.34 4.63
C ARG A 28 -2.59 -9.64 5.72
N ALA A 29 -2.18 -10.26 6.83
CA ALA A 29 -3.08 -10.52 7.95
C ALA A 29 -3.66 -9.23 8.55
N GLN A 30 -2.84 -8.16 8.67
CA GLN A 30 -3.36 -6.86 9.08
C GLN A 30 -4.34 -6.28 8.05
N VAL A 31 -4.08 -6.44 6.74
CA VAL A 31 -5.01 -6.00 5.68
C VAL A 31 -6.35 -6.71 5.76
N GLU A 32 -6.35 -8.04 5.86
CA GLU A 32 -7.56 -8.85 5.94
C GLU A 32 -8.38 -8.50 7.19
N PHE A 33 -7.72 -8.30 8.34
CA PHE A 33 -8.39 -7.83 9.55
C PHE A 33 -8.99 -6.43 9.34
N GLY A 34 -8.23 -5.50 8.76
CA GLY A 34 -8.68 -4.14 8.45
C GLY A 34 -9.93 -4.13 7.58
N ILE A 35 -10.00 -4.99 6.56
CA ILE A 35 -11.20 -5.17 5.71
C ILE A 35 -12.39 -5.64 6.55
N SER A 36 -12.20 -6.65 7.42
CA SER A 36 -13.27 -7.18 8.26
C SER A 36 -13.87 -6.12 9.21
N VAL A 37 -13.03 -5.27 9.79
CA VAL A 37 -13.50 -4.21 10.69
C VAL A 37 -14.10 -3.02 9.93
N ALA A 38 -13.59 -2.67 8.75
CA ALA A 38 -14.19 -1.67 7.87
C ALA A 38 -15.61 -2.06 7.43
N GLN A 39 -15.83 -3.33 7.09
CA GLN A 39 -17.17 -3.87 6.78
C GLN A 39 -18.16 -3.73 7.94
N ARG A 40 -17.67 -3.57 9.17
CA ARG A 40 -18.46 -3.33 10.38
C ARG A 40 -18.58 -1.83 10.73
N GLY A 41 -18.10 -0.95 9.87
CA GLY A 41 -18.09 0.51 10.06
C GLY A 41 -17.02 1.02 11.02
N LEU A 42 -16.06 0.18 11.44
CA LEU A 42 -15.00 0.54 12.38
C LEU A 42 -13.78 1.13 11.64
N TRP A 43 -14.00 2.24 10.92
CA TRP A 43 -13.02 2.83 10.00
C TRP A 43 -11.72 3.26 10.67
N LYS A 44 -11.76 3.80 11.90
CA LYS A 44 -10.54 4.16 12.65
C LYS A 44 -9.66 2.95 12.96
N GLU A 45 -10.26 1.81 13.28
CA GLU A 45 -9.51 0.56 13.51
C GLU A 45 -8.97 0.03 12.18
N ALA A 46 -9.75 0.11 11.09
CA ALA A 46 -9.29 -0.28 9.75
C ALA A 46 -8.04 0.50 9.34
N ILE A 47 -8.05 1.83 9.53
CA ILE A 47 -6.90 2.71 9.29
C ILE A 47 -5.69 2.25 10.10
N TYR A 48 -5.86 2.04 11.42
CA TYR A 48 -4.77 1.57 12.28
C TYR A 48 -4.15 0.25 11.78
N ARG A 49 -5.00 -0.69 11.33
CA ARG A 49 -4.56 -1.99 10.81
C ARG A 49 -3.82 -1.85 9.49
N TRP A 50 -4.32 -1.02 8.58
CA TRP A 50 -3.68 -0.78 7.29
C TRP A 50 -2.39 0.02 7.42
N GLU A 51 -2.28 0.98 8.34
CA GLU A 51 -1.01 1.63 8.71
C GLU A 51 0.00 0.63 9.25
N ARG A 52 -0.44 -0.32 10.09
CA ARG A 52 0.44 -1.38 10.58
C ARG A 52 0.89 -2.31 9.45
N ALA A 53 0.03 -2.61 8.49
CA ALA A 53 0.40 -3.40 7.32
C ALA A 53 1.52 -2.73 6.51
N THR A 54 1.43 -1.42 6.27
CA THR A 54 2.45 -0.66 5.52
C THR A 54 3.76 -0.49 6.29
N GLN A 55 3.73 -0.54 7.63
CA GLN A 55 4.93 -0.56 8.46
C GLN A 55 5.61 -1.94 8.46
N ILE A 56 4.84 -3.04 8.47
CA ILE A 56 5.37 -4.40 8.44
C ILE A 56 5.99 -4.70 7.07
N ASP A 57 5.27 -4.42 5.99
CA ASP A 57 5.79 -4.54 4.62
C ASP A 57 5.56 -3.23 3.84
N PRO A 58 6.58 -2.33 3.80
CA PRO A 58 6.53 -1.09 3.04
C PRO A 58 6.46 -1.24 1.52
N THR A 59 6.49 -2.48 1.02
CA THR A 59 6.37 -2.83 -0.39
C THR A 59 5.06 -3.54 -0.73
N TYR A 60 4.15 -3.71 0.25
CA TYR A 60 2.85 -4.33 0.02
C TYR A 60 1.81 -3.31 -0.46
N ALA A 61 1.65 -3.22 -1.79
CA ALA A 61 0.76 -2.24 -2.43
C ALA A 61 -0.69 -2.29 -1.92
N ALA A 62 -1.20 -3.50 -1.61
CA ALA A 62 -2.56 -3.66 -1.08
C ALA A 62 -2.79 -2.93 0.25
N GLY A 63 -1.78 -2.84 1.12
CA GLY A 63 -1.88 -2.08 2.37
C GLY A 63 -2.11 -0.58 2.10
N PHE A 64 -1.34 -0.01 1.18
CA PHE A 64 -1.50 1.39 0.77
C PHE A 64 -2.83 1.66 0.06
N ASN A 65 -3.28 0.76 -0.83
CA ASN A 65 -4.57 0.91 -1.49
C ASN A 65 -5.76 0.92 -0.51
N ASN A 66 -5.76 0.01 0.47
CA ASN A 66 -6.83 0.01 1.47
C ASN A 66 -6.75 1.24 2.38
N LEU A 67 -5.54 1.68 2.74
CA LEU A 67 -5.35 2.91 3.51
C LEU A 67 -5.86 4.14 2.76
N ALA A 68 -5.66 4.19 1.44
CA ALA A 68 -6.18 5.27 0.59
C ALA A 68 -7.71 5.36 0.62
N VAL A 69 -8.40 4.22 0.43
CA VAL A 69 -9.86 4.12 0.52
C VAL A 69 -10.37 4.55 1.90
N ALA A 70 -9.64 4.21 2.97
CA ALA A 70 -9.97 4.61 4.33
C ALA A 70 -9.85 6.12 4.55
N TYR A 71 -8.76 6.72 4.06
CA TYR A 71 -8.53 8.16 4.15
C TYR A 71 -9.54 8.94 3.31
N GLU A 72 -9.94 8.42 2.14
CA GLU A 72 -11.04 8.95 1.34
C GLU A 72 -12.34 8.97 2.15
N HIS A 73 -12.69 7.85 2.80
CA HIS A 73 -13.88 7.75 3.65
C HIS A 73 -13.89 8.78 4.80
N GLU A 74 -12.74 9.05 5.41
CA GLU A 74 -12.61 10.05 6.49
C GLU A 74 -12.41 11.50 5.96
N GLY A 75 -12.44 11.72 4.65
CA GLY A 75 -12.25 13.04 4.03
C GLY A 75 -10.81 13.56 4.06
N MET A 76 -9.83 12.71 4.36
CA MET A 76 -8.40 13.03 4.38
C MET A 76 -7.80 12.92 2.96
N LEU A 77 -8.28 13.75 2.04
CA LEU A 77 -8.06 13.57 0.60
C LEU A 77 -6.59 13.60 0.18
N ASP A 78 -5.78 14.49 0.75
CA ASP A 78 -4.34 14.57 0.44
C ASP A 78 -3.63 13.26 0.79
N LYS A 79 -3.96 12.67 1.95
CA LYS A 79 -3.39 11.39 2.39
C LYS A 79 -3.87 10.22 1.52
N ALA A 80 -5.12 10.27 1.06
CA ALA A 80 -5.66 9.27 0.15
C ALA A 80 -4.87 9.27 -1.18
N ALA A 81 -4.63 10.46 -1.75
CA ALA A 81 -3.83 10.60 -2.97
C ALA A 81 -2.40 10.05 -2.79
N GLU A 82 -1.70 10.45 -1.72
CA GLU A 82 -0.35 9.96 -1.40
C GLU A 82 -0.31 8.42 -1.29
N ALA A 83 -1.32 7.82 -0.65
CA ALA A 83 -1.40 6.37 -0.48
C ALA A 83 -1.68 5.64 -1.81
N TYR A 84 -2.59 6.15 -2.65
CA TYR A 84 -2.80 5.61 -4.00
C TYR A 84 -1.55 5.69 -4.87
N GLU A 85 -0.86 6.84 -4.87
CA GLU A 85 0.39 7.01 -5.60
C GLU A 85 1.47 6.05 -5.13
N ARG A 86 1.57 5.83 -3.82
CA ARG A 86 2.50 4.86 -3.25
C ARG A 86 2.17 3.43 -3.68
N ALA A 87 0.89 3.05 -3.69
CA ALA A 87 0.45 1.74 -4.16
C ALA A 87 0.80 1.52 -5.65
N LEU A 88 0.51 2.48 -6.53
CA LEU A 88 0.87 2.41 -7.96
C LEU A 88 2.37 2.47 -8.21
N LYS A 89 3.15 3.17 -7.37
CA LYS A 89 4.61 3.15 -7.48
C LYS A 89 5.18 1.76 -7.18
N LEU A 90 4.54 0.99 -6.29
CA LEU A 90 4.95 -0.37 -5.94
C LEU A 90 4.46 -1.38 -6.99
N GLU A 91 3.23 -1.24 -7.47
CA GLU A 91 2.64 -2.09 -8.51
C GLU A 91 2.00 -1.24 -9.61
N PRO A 92 2.79 -0.76 -10.59
CA PRO A 92 2.30 0.14 -11.65
C PRO A 92 1.17 -0.45 -12.50
N ASP A 93 1.17 -1.78 -12.67
CA ASP A 93 0.20 -2.49 -13.51
C ASP A 93 -1.02 -3.00 -12.71
N ASN A 94 -1.16 -2.61 -11.44
CA ASN A 94 -2.31 -3.02 -10.63
C ASN A 94 -3.58 -2.28 -11.07
N ALA A 95 -4.40 -2.95 -11.88
CA ALA A 95 -5.63 -2.39 -12.44
C ALA A 95 -6.64 -1.96 -11.36
N LEU A 96 -6.71 -2.66 -10.23
CA LEU A 96 -7.64 -2.31 -9.15
C LEU A 96 -7.25 -0.99 -8.48
N VAL A 97 -5.96 -0.83 -8.16
CA VAL A 97 -5.45 0.42 -7.56
C VAL A 97 -5.65 1.58 -8.53
N ARG A 98 -5.38 1.36 -9.82
CA ARG A 98 -5.60 2.37 -10.86
C ARG A 98 -7.05 2.80 -10.93
N GLN A 99 -7.98 1.84 -10.98
CA GLN A 99 -9.42 2.10 -11.00
C GLN A 99 -9.87 2.90 -9.77
N ASN A 100 -9.43 2.49 -8.58
CA ASN A 100 -9.77 3.20 -7.34
C ASN A 100 -9.24 4.64 -7.35
N PHE A 101 -7.99 4.85 -7.78
CA PHE A 101 -7.40 6.18 -7.81
C PHE A 101 -8.02 7.09 -8.88
N GLU A 102 -8.37 6.53 -10.04
CA GLU A 102 -9.11 7.26 -11.08
C GLU A 102 -10.49 7.70 -10.58
N LEU A 103 -11.22 6.81 -9.91
CA LEU A 103 -12.52 7.12 -9.31
C LEU A 103 -12.38 8.21 -8.23
N PHE A 104 -11.39 8.10 -7.35
CA PHE A 104 -11.06 9.12 -6.35
C PHE A 104 -10.86 10.49 -7.02
N LYS A 105 -10.01 10.58 -8.04
CA LYS A 105 -9.77 11.85 -8.76
C LYS A 105 -11.03 12.39 -9.39
N GLU A 106 -11.82 11.56 -10.06
CA GLU A 106 -13.05 12.00 -10.72
C GLU A 106 -14.05 12.61 -9.72
N ILE A 107 -14.25 11.95 -8.57
CA ILE A 107 -15.16 12.44 -7.53
C ILE A 107 -14.67 13.78 -6.95
N HIS A 108 -13.36 13.92 -6.72
CA HIS A 108 -12.79 15.10 -6.07
C HIS A 108 -12.53 16.28 -7.02
N ASP A 109 -12.23 16.03 -8.28
CA ASP A 109 -12.12 17.07 -9.31
C ASP A 109 -13.49 17.70 -9.59
N ARG A 110 -14.55 16.87 -9.68
CA ARG A 110 -15.93 17.35 -9.86
C ARG A 110 -16.42 18.18 -8.69
N THR A 111 -16.11 17.77 -7.46
CA THR A 111 -16.53 18.53 -6.27
C THR A 111 -15.80 19.86 -6.19
N ASN A 112 -14.50 19.92 -6.51
CA ASN A 112 -13.75 21.18 -6.60
C ASN A 112 -14.29 22.13 -7.69
N GLN A 113 -14.71 21.61 -8.86
CA GLN A 113 -15.31 22.42 -9.93
C GLN A 113 -16.73 22.90 -9.60
N SER A 114 -17.53 22.13 -8.84
CA SER A 114 -18.87 22.54 -8.41
C SER A 114 -18.90 23.61 -7.32
N GLN A 115 -17.75 23.89 -6.71
CA GLN A 115 -17.58 24.89 -5.64
C GLN A 115 -16.92 26.19 -6.12
N THR A 116 -16.59 26.29 -7.41
CA THR A 116 -16.08 27.54 -8.00
C THR A 116 -17.28 28.44 -8.35
N PRO A 117 -17.38 29.66 -7.77
CA PRO A 117 -18.55 30.55 -7.94
C PRO A 117 -18.70 31.12 -9.36
#